data_AF-A0A1H4GQJ7-F1
#
_entry.id   AF-A0A1H4GQJ7-F1
#
_cell.length_a   1.000
_cell.length_b   1.000
_cell.length_c   1.000
_cell.angle_alpha   90.00
_cell.angle_beta   90.00
_cell.angle_gamma   90.00
#
_symmetry.space_group_name_H-M   'P 1'
#
loop_
_entity.id
_entity.type
_entity.pdbx_description
1 polymer ?
#
loop_
_entity_poly.entity_id
_entity_poly.type
_entity_poly.pdbx_seq_one_letter_code
_entity_poly.pdbx_strand_id
1 'polypeptide(L)' 'MTCNFKNDYSVGAHPNVLNSLIETSLVPKSGYMNDEYSIEAKKILMQKI' A
#
# COMPACT_ATOMS: atom_id res chain seq x y z
N MET A 1 -16.52 -16.65 -14.77
CA MET A 1 -16.30 -15.51 -13.84
C MET A 1 -16.83 -15.92 -12.49
N THR A 2 -15.97 -16.37 -11.58
CA THR A 2 -16.37 -16.79 -10.24
C THR A 2 -16.51 -15.54 -9.38
N CYS A 3 -17.74 -15.05 -9.19
CA CYS A 3 -17.98 -14.04 -8.17
C CYS A 3 -17.81 -14.68 -6.79
N ASN A 4 -16.78 -14.28 -6.05
CA ASN A 4 -16.54 -14.72 -4.69
C ASN A 4 -17.15 -13.69 -3.73
N PHE A 5 -18.20 -14.09 -2.98
CA PHE A 5 -18.87 -13.28 -1.97
C PHE A 5 -18.57 -13.72 -0.54
N LYS A 6 -17.50 -14.52 -0.31
CA LYS A 6 -17.18 -15.00 1.04
C LYS A 6 -16.65 -13.89 1.96
N ASN A 7 -15.80 -13.00 1.44
CA ASN A 7 -15.25 -11.84 2.13
C ASN A 7 -14.51 -10.90 1.15
N ASP A 8 -14.13 -9.74 1.66
CA ASP A 8 -13.45 -8.63 0.98
C ASP A 8 -11.92 -8.74 0.90
N TYR A 9 -11.33 -9.77 1.51
CA TYR A 9 -9.88 -10.09 1.46
C TYR A 9 -9.60 -11.45 0.81
N SER A 10 -10.51 -11.92 -0.03
CA SER A 10 -10.40 -13.19 -0.75
C SER A 10 -9.46 -13.13 -1.96
N VAL A 11 -9.09 -11.93 -2.36
CA VAL A 11 -8.13 -11.65 -3.44
C VAL A 11 -6.94 -10.88 -2.87
N GLY A 12 -5.79 -10.97 -3.56
CA GLY A 12 -4.59 -10.23 -3.20
C GLY A 12 -4.74 -8.71 -3.39
N ALA A 13 -3.65 -7.99 -3.16
CA ALA A 13 -3.63 -6.54 -3.30
C ALA A 13 -3.86 -6.05 -4.74
N HIS A 14 -4.29 -4.80 -4.88
CA HIS A 14 -4.45 -4.14 -6.18
C HIS A 14 -3.12 -4.11 -6.96
N PRO A 15 -3.10 -4.31 -8.29
CA PRO A 15 -1.87 -4.36 -9.08
C PRO A 15 -0.92 -3.17 -8.87
N ASN A 16 -1.47 -1.96 -8.74
CA ASN A 16 -0.65 -0.76 -8.46
C ASN A 16 0.12 -0.87 -7.14
N VAL A 17 -0.47 -1.45 -6.09
CA VAL A 17 0.23 -1.65 -4.81
C VAL A 17 1.38 -2.63 -4.99
N LEU A 18 1.15 -3.72 -5.72
CA LEU A 18 2.18 -4.71 -6.01
C LEU A 18 3.33 -4.13 -6.83
N ASN A 19 3.01 -3.34 -7.87
CA ASN A 19 4.03 -2.69 -8.71
C ASN A 19 4.87 -1.70 -7.90
N SER A 20 4.25 -0.88 -7.05
CA SER A 20 4.98 0.04 -6.17
C SER A 20 5.92 -0.69 -5.20
N LEU A 21 5.51 -1.86 -4.67
CA LEU A 21 6.38 -2.68 -3.84
C LEU A 21 7.59 -3.20 -4.63
N ILE A 22 7.39 -3.66 -5.87
CA ILE A 22 8.49 -4.12 -6.74
C ILE A 22 9.49 -2.99 -6.98
N GLU A 23 9.01 -1.83 -7.42
CA GLU A 23 9.84 -0.67 -7.78
C GLU A 23 10.67 -0.13 -6.61
N THR A 24 10.15 -0.25 -5.38
CA THR A 24 10.77 0.36 -4.19
C THR A 24 11.53 -0.64 -3.31
N SER A 25 11.38 -1.95 -3.55
CA SER A 25 11.88 -3.03 -2.70
C SER A 25 13.38 -3.01 -2.42
N LEU A 26 14.20 -2.55 -3.37
CA LEU A 26 15.66 -2.51 -3.24
C LEU A 26 16.19 -1.20 -2.67
N VAL A 27 15.32 -0.24 -2.40
CA VAL A 27 15.71 1.05 -1.84
C VAL A 27 15.70 0.93 -0.31
N PRO A 28 16.83 1.16 0.37
CA PRO A 28 16.85 1.16 1.83
C PRO A 28 15.94 2.25 2.39
N LYS A 29 15.16 1.92 3.42
CA LYS A 29 14.24 2.85 4.09
C LYS A 29 14.46 2.84 5.59
N SER A 30 14.17 3.98 6.21
CA SER A 30 14.11 4.06 7.67
C SER A 30 12.96 3.22 8.18
N GLY A 31 13.21 2.39 9.20
CA GLY A 31 12.16 1.58 9.82
C GLY A 31 11.20 2.40 10.68
N TYR A 32 10.25 1.68 11.30
CA TYR A 32 9.34 2.21 12.31
C TYR A 32 8.53 3.43 11.85
N MET A 33 7.99 3.39 10.62
CA MET A 33 7.16 4.44 10.00
C MET A 33 7.85 5.80 9.78
N ASN A 34 9.17 5.85 9.89
CA ASN A 34 9.96 7.07 9.64
C ASN A 34 10.41 7.20 8.19
N ASP A 35 9.89 6.38 7.28
CA ASP A 35 10.16 6.47 5.85
C ASP A 35 9.26 7.51 5.15
N GLU A 36 9.70 7.94 3.98
CA GLU A 36 9.01 8.93 3.16
C GLU A 36 7.59 8.52 2.73
N TYR A 37 7.32 7.22 2.53
CA TYR A 37 5.99 6.75 2.11
C TYR A 37 5.00 6.81 3.27
N SER A 38 5.42 6.39 4.47
CA SER A 38 4.61 6.50 5.69
C SER A 38 4.27 7.95 6.02
N ILE A 39 5.25 8.86 5.89
CA ILE A 39 5.07 10.29 6.13
C ILE A 39 4.10 10.90 5.11
N GLU A 40 4.29 10.62 3.82
CA GLU A 40 3.43 11.17 2.77
C GLU A 40 2.00 10.61 2.85
N ALA A 41 1.84 9.31 3.13
CA ALA A 41 0.53 8.71 3.35
C ALA A 41 -0.24 9.41 4.49
N LYS A 42 0.44 9.69 5.62
CA LYS A 42 -0.14 10.46 6.72
C LYS A 42 -0.59 11.84 6.28
N LYS A 43 0.23 12.56 5.50
CA LYS A 43 -0.10 13.89 4.98
C LYS A 43 -1.31 13.87 4.06
N ILE A 44 -1.39 12.92 3.13
CA ILE A 44 -2.54 12.76 2.23
C ILE A 44 -3.81 12.49 3.03
N LEU A 45 -3.75 11.62 4.04
CA LEU A 45 -4.89 11.33 4.90
C LEU A 45 -5.35 12.57 5.67
N MET A 46 -4.42 13.35 6.21
CA MET A 46 -4.74 14.60 6.91
C MET A 46 -5.36 15.67 6.02
N GLN A 47 -5.09 15.66 4.71
CA GLN A 47 -5.69 16.61 3.75
C GLN A 47 -7.11 16.21 3.33
N LYS A 48 -7.51 14.96 3.54
CA LYS A 48 -8.83 14.43 3.13
C LYS A 48 -9.86 14.45 4.26
N ILE A 49 -9.45 14.87 5.46
CA ILE A 49 -10.30 15.08 6.63
C ILE A 49 -10.52 16.59 6.77
#